data_AF-A0A285XNU2-F1
#
_entry.id   AF-A0A285XNU2-F1
#
_cell.length_a   1.000
_cell.length_b   1.000
_cell.length_c   1.000
_cell.angle_alpha   90.00
_cell.angle_beta   90.00
_cell.angle_gamma   90.00
#
_symmetry.space_group_name_H-M   'P 1'
#
loop_
_entity.id
_entity.type
_entity.pdbx_description
1 polymer ?
#
loop_
_entity_poly.entity_id
_entity_poly.type
_entity_poly.pdbx_seq_one_letter_code
_entity_poly.pdbx_strand_id
1 'polypeptide(L)'
;MATKTVFYSFHYERDVNRVQLVRNLNILDGQPLLNAQEWESKRNAGPKAIENWIAKEMLYKRVVVVLIGQETAGREWVQYEIAKAWQDRKPLVGVRIHGLSSFGVADQAGANPFDEVEGVWGIPVFDPTATDWWGKIDTKSTYANLTQNLESWVAQAKARP
;
A
#
# COMPACT_ATOMS: atom_id res chain seq x y z
N MET A 1 -20.36 -10.19 6.24
CA MET A 1 -18.89 -10.36 6.35
C MET A 1 -18.36 -9.17 7.10
N ALA A 2 -17.46 -9.34 8.08
CA ALA A 2 -16.92 -8.20 8.82
C ALA A 2 -16.04 -7.36 7.87
N THR A 3 -16.41 -6.10 7.65
CA THR A 3 -15.60 -5.16 6.86
C THR A 3 -14.19 -5.11 7.42
N LYS A 4 -13.18 -5.47 6.62
CA LYS A 4 -11.77 -5.42 7.03
C LYS A 4 -11.32 -3.96 6.94
N THR A 5 -11.17 -3.31 8.09
CA THR A 5 -10.60 -1.97 8.16
C THR A 5 -9.10 -2.05 7.91
N VAL A 6 -8.61 -1.35 6.90
CA VAL A 6 -7.19 -1.39 6.50
C VAL A 6 -6.55 -0.01 6.53
N PHE A 7 -5.26 0.04 6.80
CA PHE A 7 -4.41 1.20 6.59
C PHE A 7 -3.57 0.97 5.33
N TYR A 8 -3.73 1.82 4.32
CA TYR A 8 -2.90 1.79 3.11
C TYR A 8 -1.64 2.61 3.29
N SER A 9 -0.47 1.97 3.20
CA SER A 9 0.84 2.62 3.17
C SER A 9 1.33 2.66 1.72
N PHE A 10 1.72 3.82 1.21
CA PHE A 10 2.13 4.00 -0.18
C PHE A 10 2.89 5.31 -0.41
N HIS A 11 3.46 5.47 -1.60
CA HIS A 11 4.13 6.70 -2.00
C HIS A 11 3.11 7.73 -2.54
N TYR A 12 2.74 8.72 -1.71
CA TYR A 12 1.70 9.71 -2.02
C TYR A 12 1.88 10.45 -3.36
N GLU A 13 3.07 10.95 -3.66
CA GLU A 13 3.30 11.79 -4.86
C GLU A 13 3.14 11.01 -6.17
N ARG A 14 3.61 9.76 -6.21
CA ARG A 14 3.67 8.96 -7.44
C ARG A 14 2.49 8.02 -7.61
N ASP A 15 1.98 7.47 -6.52
CA ASP A 15 1.07 6.33 -6.57
C ASP A 15 -0.38 6.67 -6.22
N VAL A 16 -0.70 7.90 -5.82
CA VAL A 16 -2.07 8.29 -5.42
C VAL A 16 -3.14 7.90 -6.44
N ASN A 17 -2.87 8.06 -7.74
CA ASN A 17 -3.83 7.70 -8.80
C ASN A 17 -4.06 6.19 -8.90
N ARG A 18 -3.00 5.38 -8.71
CA ARG A 18 -3.12 3.91 -8.67
C ARG A 18 -3.83 3.46 -7.41
N VAL A 19 -3.56 4.09 -6.27
CA VAL A 19 -4.23 3.81 -5.00
C VAL A 19 -5.72 4.16 -5.07
N GLN A 20 -6.11 5.22 -5.78
CA GLN A 20 -7.53 5.51 -6.02
C GLN A 20 -8.24 4.35 -6.72
N LEU A 21 -7.59 3.67 -7.69
CA LEU A 21 -8.16 2.47 -8.33
C LEU A 21 -8.36 1.34 -7.31
N VAL A 22 -7.39 1.09 -6.43
CA VAL A 22 -7.50 0.07 -5.37
C VAL A 22 -8.66 0.39 -4.43
N ARG A 23 -8.85 1.66 -4.06
CA ARG A 23 -9.93 2.09 -3.16
C ARG A 23 -11.30 2.02 -3.82
N ASN A 24 -11.42 2.36 -5.10
CA ASN A 24 -12.68 2.33 -5.85
C ASN A 24 -13.30 0.93 -5.94
N LEU A 25 -12.52 -0.12 -5.65
CA LEU A 25 -13.03 -1.48 -5.49
C LEU A 25 -14.06 -1.59 -4.35
N ASN A 26 -13.96 -0.74 -3.32
CA ASN A 26 -14.82 -0.76 -2.13
C ASN A 26 -14.89 -2.12 -1.41
N ILE A 27 -13.88 -2.97 -1.60
CA ILE A 27 -13.76 -4.29 -0.95
C ILE A 27 -13.25 -4.15 0.49
N LEU A 28 -12.45 -3.11 0.77
CA LEU A 28 -11.79 -2.87 2.06
C LEU A 28 -12.04 -1.44 2.52
N ASP A 29 -12.20 -1.26 3.83
CA ASP A 29 -12.45 0.05 4.44
C ASP A 29 -11.14 0.75 4.85
N GLY A 30 -10.59 1.50 3.90
CA GLY A 30 -9.34 2.26 4.04
C GLY A 30 -9.45 3.53 4.89
N GLN A 31 -8.33 4.19 5.17
CA GLN A 31 -8.32 5.57 5.68
C GLN A 31 -8.70 6.58 4.56
N PRO A 32 -9.17 7.79 4.90
CA PRO A 32 -9.34 8.86 3.90
C PRO A 32 -8.01 9.18 3.21
N LEU A 33 -8.04 9.27 1.87
CA LEU A 33 -6.90 9.77 1.11
C LEU A 33 -6.82 11.28 1.30
N LEU A 34 -5.63 11.74 1.64
CA LEU A 34 -5.29 13.16 1.59
C LEU A 34 -5.10 13.54 0.13
N ASN A 35 -5.67 14.68 -0.26
CA ASN A 35 -5.30 15.29 -1.53
C ASN A 35 -3.86 15.87 -1.42
N ALA A 36 -3.29 16.28 -2.57
CA ALA A 36 -1.92 16.79 -2.62
C ALA A 36 -1.69 17.96 -1.64
N GLN A 37 -2.65 18.89 -1.55
CA GLN A 37 -2.58 20.06 -0.67
C GLN A 37 -2.63 19.68 0.81
N GLU A 38 -3.50 18.75 1.20
CA GLU A 38 -3.59 18.24 2.58
C GLU A 38 -2.33 17.48 2.98
N TRP A 39 -1.76 16.71 2.06
CA TRP A 39 -0.49 16.01 2.27
C TRP A 39 0.67 16.98 2.45
N GLU A 40 0.79 17.99 1.57
CA GLU A 40 1.77 19.06 1.71
C GLU A 40 1.60 19.84 3.02
N SER A 41 0.37 20.17 3.40
CA SER A 41 0.08 20.84 4.66
C SER A 41 0.57 20.03 5.87
N LYS A 42 0.35 18.70 5.87
CA LYS A 42 0.88 17.82 6.91
C LYS A 42 2.39 17.74 6.92
N ARG A 43 3.04 17.71 5.74
CA ARG A 43 4.49 17.80 5.65
C ARG A 43 5.05 19.10 6.23
N ASN A 44 4.38 20.21 5.94
CA ASN A 44 4.76 21.52 6.47
C ASN A 44 4.54 21.64 7.98
N ALA A 45 3.61 20.88 8.56
CA ALA A 45 3.39 20.80 10.01
C ALA A 45 4.52 20.06 10.76
N GLY A 46 5.43 19.41 10.03
CA GLY A 46 6.64 18.79 10.56
C GLY A 46 6.50 17.30 10.92
N PRO A 47 7.63 16.61 11.18
CA PRO A 47 7.66 15.15 11.34
C PRO A 47 6.73 14.62 12.44
N LYS A 48 6.70 15.29 13.60
CA LYS A 48 5.85 14.89 14.74
C LYS A 48 4.35 14.95 14.41
N ALA A 49 3.92 15.87 13.55
CA ALA A 49 2.54 15.95 13.11
C ALA A 49 2.18 14.74 12.22
N ILE A 50 3.10 14.32 11.35
CA ILE A 50 2.92 13.15 10.50
C ILE A 50 2.89 11.87 11.35
N GLU A 51 3.83 11.70 12.29
CA GLU A 51 3.85 10.55 13.21
C GLU A 51 2.53 10.40 13.98
N ASN A 52 2.04 11.50 14.56
CA ASN A 52 0.77 11.52 15.28
C ASN A 52 -0.42 11.18 14.38
N TRP A 53 -0.42 11.70 13.16
CA TRP A 53 -1.45 11.39 12.18
C TRP A 53 -1.42 9.91 11.79
N ILE A 54 -0.25 9.35 11.46
CA ILE A 54 -0.08 7.93 11.15
C ILE A 54 -0.56 7.07 12.32
N ALA A 55 -0.14 7.39 13.55
CA ALA A 55 -0.54 6.66 14.75
C ALA A 55 -2.07 6.66 14.91
N LYS A 56 -2.72 7.81 14.72
CA LYS A 56 -4.18 7.94 14.82
C LYS A 56 -4.91 7.14 13.75
N GLU A 57 -4.51 7.26 12.48
CA GLU A 57 -5.16 6.55 11.38
C GLU A 57 -4.94 5.04 11.49
N MET A 58 -3.75 4.60 11.89
CA MET A 58 -3.42 3.19 12.00
C MET A 58 -4.09 2.51 13.20
N LEU A 59 -4.36 3.25 14.29
CA LEU A 59 -4.91 2.70 15.54
C LEU A 59 -6.16 1.84 15.32
N TYR A 60 -7.12 2.36 14.55
CA TYR A 60 -8.42 1.73 14.31
C TYR A 60 -8.45 0.74 13.13
N LYS A 61 -7.30 0.51 12.49
CA LYS A 61 -7.17 -0.41 11.35
C LYS A 61 -6.65 -1.76 11.81
N ARG A 62 -7.26 -2.83 11.28
CA ARG A 62 -6.95 -4.21 11.63
C ARG A 62 -5.74 -4.76 10.88
N VAL A 63 -5.51 -4.28 9.66
CA VAL A 63 -4.41 -4.72 8.79
C VAL A 63 -3.76 -3.52 8.14
N VAL A 64 -2.45 -3.57 7.97
CA VAL A 64 -1.67 -2.59 7.19
C VAL A 64 -1.35 -3.21 5.83
N VAL A 65 -1.81 -2.57 4.77
CA VAL A 65 -1.59 -2.98 3.38
C VAL A 65 -0.59 -2.00 2.76
N VAL A 66 0.60 -2.48 2.43
CA VAL A 66 1.62 -1.68 1.75
C VAL A 66 1.43 -1.83 0.24
N LEU A 67 1.07 -0.74 -0.44
CA LEU A 67 0.89 -0.70 -1.89
C LEU A 67 2.20 -0.29 -2.56
N ILE A 68 2.84 -1.25 -3.24
CA ILE A 68 4.24 -1.18 -3.69
C ILE A 68 4.29 -0.74 -5.16
N GLY A 69 4.59 0.53 -5.38
CA GLY A 69 4.98 1.11 -6.67
C GLY A 69 6.50 1.09 -6.88
N GLN A 70 6.99 1.78 -7.91
CA GLN A 70 8.41 1.74 -8.30
C GLN A 70 9.34 2.25 -7.17
N GLU A 71 8.96 3.33 -6.51
CA GLU A 71 9.80 4.06 -5.56
C GLU A 71 9.35 3.92 -4.10
N THR A 72 8.34 3.09 -3.83
CA THR A 72 7.71 2.99 -2.50
C THR A 72 8.71 2.57 -1.41
N ALA A 73 9.64 1.67 -1.73
CA ALA A 73 10.65 1.18 -0.79
C ALA A 73 11.58 2.29 -0.26
N GLY A 74 11.88 3.30 -1.07
CA GLY A 74 12.78 4.39 -0.69
C GLY A 74 12.13 5.51 0.14
N ARG A 75 10.87 5.35 0.57
CA ARG A 75 10.13 6.43 1.23
C ARG A 75 10.17 6.29 2.75
N GLU A 76 10.74 7.31 3.40
CA GLU A 76 10.92 7.38 4.87
C GLU A 76 9.61 7.08 5.64
N TRP A 77 8.49 7.65 5.21
CA TRP A 77 7.20 7.47 5.88
C TRP A 77 6.62 6.08 5.68
N VAL A 78 6.89 5.44 4.53
CA VAL A 78 6.49 4.05 4.30
C VAL A 78 7.29 3.13 5.22
N GLN A 79 8.61 3.34 5.31
CA GLN A 79 9.47 2.56 6.22
C GLN A 79 9.05 2.75 7.68
N TYR A 80 8.73 3.98 8.09
CA TYR A 80 8.19 4.30 9.41
C TYR A 80 6.86 3.58 9.68
N GLU A 81 5.91 3.63 8.74
CA GLU A 81 4.61 2.95 8.85
C GLU A 81 4.77 1.43 9.01
N ILE A 82 5.68 0.81 8.25
CA ILE A 82 6.01 -0.61 8.35
C ILE A 82 6.61 -0.93 9.72
N ALA A 83 7.63 -0.18 10.14
CA ALA A 83 8.30 -0.39 11.43
C ALA A 83 7.31 -0.27 12.59
N LYS A 84 6.47 0.77 12.56
CA LYS A 84 5.43 1.00 13.56
C LYS A 84 4.41 -0.13 13.60
N ALA A 85 3.88 -0.54 12.45
CA ALA A 85 2.92 -1.63 12.36
C ALA A 85 3.51 -2.94 12.91
N TRP A 86 4.76 -3.23 12.60
CA TRP A 86 5.47 -4.41 13.10
C TRP A 86 5.67 -4.37 14.63
N GLN A 87 6.05 -3.21 15.18
CA GLN A 87 6.18 -3.01 16.63
C GLN A 87 4.82 -3.15 17.34
N ASP A 88 3.76 -2.60 16.75
CA ASP A 88 2.39 -2.66 17.26
C ASP A 88 1.72 -4.03 17.03
N ARG A 89 2.45 -5.02 16.49
CA ARG A 89 1.95 -6.37 16.12
C ARG A 89 0.72 -6.32 15.21
N LYS A 90 0.61 -5.28 14.38
CA LYS A 90 -0.43 -5.18 13.36
C LYS A 90 -0.05 -6.07 12.18
N PRO A 91 -0.97 -6.90 11.67
CA PRO A 91 -0.74 -7.68 10.47
C PRO A 91 -0.37 -6.79 9.27
N LEU A 92 0.66 -7.19 8.54
CA LEU A 92 1.19 -6.53 7.35
C LEU A 92 1.03 -7.43 6.13
N VAL A 93 0.79 -6.81 4.97
CA VAL A 93 0.81 -7.46 3.65
C VAL A 93 1.26 -6.46 2.59
N GLY A 94 2.05 -6.91 1.63
CA GLY A 94 2.43 -6.12 0.45
C GLY A 94 1.59 -6.47 -0.76
N VAL A 95 1.22 -5.47 -1.56
CA VAL A 95 0.58 -5.65 -2.86
C VAL A 95 1.26 -4.73 -3.87
N ARG A 96 1.84 -5.29 -4.93
CA ARG A 96 2.44 -4.50 -6.01
C ARG A 96 1.36 -3.81 -6.83
N ILE A 97 1.58 -2.53 -7.14
CA ILE A 97 0.62 -1.70 -7.89
C ILE A 97 1.20 -1.11 -9.17
N HIS A 98 2.47 -1.35 -9.47
CA HIS A 98 3.13 -0.83 -10.68
C HIS A 98 2.40 -1.19 -11.98
N GLY A 99 1.81 -2.40 -12.06
CA GLY A 99 1.02 -2.84 -13.21
C GLY A 99 -0.36 -2.19 -13.33
N LEU A 100 -0.81 -1.41 -12.35
CA LEU A 100 -2.04 -0.62 -12.46
C LEU A 100 -1.82 0.61 -13.34
N SER A 101 -2.84 0.94 -14.13
CA SER A 101 -2.84 2.13 -14.97
C SER A 101 -2.79 3.40 -14.12
N SER A 102 -1.84 4.29 -14.41
CA SER A 102 -1.88 5.69 -13.99
C SER A 102 -1.88 6.53 -15.26
N PHE A 103 -2.97 7.24 -15.51
CA PHE A 103 -3.17 8.01 -16.76
C PHE A 103 -2.91 7.22 -18.06
N GLY A 104 -3.22 5.93 -18.06
CA GLY A 104 -3.06 5.05 -19.23
C GLY A 104 -1.72 4.31 -19.31
N VAL A 105 -0.83 4.47 -18.32
CA VAL A 105 0.53 3.91 -18.35
C VAL A 105 0.82 3.06 -17.10
N ALA A 106 1.40 1.88 -17.32
CA ALA A 106 1.95 1.02 -16.26
C ALA A 106 3.37 1.44 -15.90
N ASP A 107 3.80 1.15 -14.68
CA ASP A 107 5.13 1.45 -14.18
C ASP A 107 6.01 0.19 -14.10
N GLN A 108 7.28 0.35 -13.73
CA GLN A 108 8.16 -0.75 -13.40
C GLN A 108 7.97 -1.21 -11.96
N ALA A 109 8.22 -2.49 -11.73
CA ALA A 109 8.16 -3.10 -10.42
C ALA A 109 9.24 -2.51 -9.49
N GLY A 110 8.85 -2.02 -8.31
CA GLY A 110 9.78 -1.50 -7.31
C GLY A 110 10.42 -2.58 -6.44
N ALA A 111 11.37 -2.16 -5.61
CA ALA A 111 11.93 -3.00 -4.56
C ALA A 111 10.88 -3.35 -3.50
N ASN A 112 11.12 -4.41 -2.73
CA ASN A 112 10.25 -4.80 -1.63
C ASN A 112 10.53 -3.90 -0.41
N PRO A 113 9.56 -3.10 0.06
CA PRO A 113 9.79 -2.15 1.14
C PRO A 113 10.03 -2.81 2.50
N PHE A 114 9.66 -4.09 2.68
CA PHE A 114 9.92 -4.81 3.93
C PHE A 114 11.40 -5.15 4.12
N ASP A 115 12.17 -5.21 3.02
CA ASP A 115 13.61 -5.49 3.07
C ASP A 115 14.41 -4.25 3.53
N GLU A 116 13.80 -3.05 3.47
CA GLU A 116 14.40 -1.79 3.90
C GLU A 116 14.24 -1.53 5.41
N VAL A 117 13.45 -2.34 6.12
CA VAL A 117 13.15 -2.13 7.54
C VAL A 117 13.76 -3.25 8.38
N GLU A 118 14.78 -2.89 9.16
CA GLU A 118 15.51 -3.85 9.98
C GLU A 118 14.59 -4.59 10.96
N GLY A 119 14.75 -5.93 11.02
CA GLY A 119 14.00 -6.79 11.91
C GLY A 119 12.55 -7.11 11.46
N VAL A 120 12.12 -6.59 10.31
CA VAL A 120 10.87 -6.98 9.65
C VAL A 120 11.14 -8.11 8.67
N TRP A 121 10.36 -9.18 8.71
CA TRP A 121 10.54 -10.33 7.82
C TRP A 121 9.28 -11.18 7.71
N GLY A 122 9.27 -12.05 6.69
CA GLY A 122 8.22 -13.05 6.52
C GLY A 122 6.87 -12.50 6.04
N ILE A 123 6.79 -11.19 5.75
CA ILE A 123 5.57 -10.55 5.23
C ILE A 123 5.32 -10.98 3.79
N PRO A 124 4.12 -11.48 3.44
CA PRO A 124 3.81 -11.84 2.08
C PRO A 124 3.67 -10.60 1.18
N VAL A 125 4.22 -10.70 -0.03
CA VAL A 125 4.05 -9.70 -1.10
C VAL A 125 3.37 -10.37 -2.28
N PHE A 126 2.26 -9.80 -2.72
CA PHE A 126 1.49 -10.29 -3.86
C PHE A 126 1.63 -9.36 -5.06
N ASP A 127 1.58 -9.92 -6.26
CA ASP A 127 1.68 -9.18 -7.51
C ASP A 127 0.50 -9.50 -8.44
N PRO A 128 -0.43 -8.56 -8.69
CA PRO A 128 -1.53 -8.77 -9.63
C PRO A 128 -1.10 -8.66 -11.11
N THR A 129 0.13 -8.22 -11.40
CA THR A 129 0.58 -7.83 -12.74
C THR A 129 0.43 -8.96 -13.74
N ALA A 130 -0.34 -8.69 -14.78
CA ALA A 130 -0.53 -9.57 -15.92
C ALA A 130 0.15 -8.98 -17.16
N THR A 131 0.72 -9.84 -17.99
CA THR A 131 1.30 -9.46 -19.29
C THR A 131 0.57 -10.12 -20.44
N ASP A 132 0.54 -9.44 -21.58
CA ASP A 132 0.09 -10.02 -22.83
C ASP A 132 1.13 -11.00 -23.42
N TRP A 133 0.82 -11.58 -24.58
CA TRP A 133 1.70 -12.52 -25.28
C TRP A 133 3.07 -11.90 -25.65
N TRP A 134 3.15 -10.58 -25.80
CA TRP A 134 4.39 -9.86 -26.11
C TRP A 134 5.15 -9.43 -24.86
N GLY A 135 4.70 -9.83 -23.67
CA GLY A 135 5.32 -9.46 -22.40
C GLY A 135 5.03 -8.02 -21.96
N LYS A 136 4.10 -7.32 -22.61
CA LYS A 136 3.69 -5.97 -22.20
C LYS A 136 2.64 -6.07 -21.11
N ILE A 137 2.74 -5.20 -20.11
CA ILE A 137 1.76 -5.15 -19.00
C ILE A 137 0.36 -4.85 -19.55
N ASP A 138 -0.57 -5.75 -19.25
CA ASP A 138 -1.99 -5.55 -19.45
C ASP A 138 -2.61 -4.98 -18.16
N THR A 139 -2.82 -3.68 -18.15
CA THR A 139 -3.38 -2.96 -17.00
C THR A 139 -4.81 -3.38 -16.67
N LYS A 140 -5.60 -3.84 -17.65
CA LYS A 140 -6.98 -4.30 -17.44
C LYS A 140 -6.99 -5.65 -16.75
N SER A 141 -6.22 -6.60 -17.27
CA SER A 141 -6.06 -7.92 -16.66
C SER A 141 -5.43 -7.82 -15.27
N THR A 142 -4.47 -6.91 -15.08
CA THR A 142 -3.89 -6.61 -13.77
C THR A 142 -4.93 -6.09 -12.77
N TYR A 143 -5.77 -5.14 -13.19
CA TYR A 143 -6.85 -4.63 -12.34
C TYR A 143 -7.90 -5.71 -11.99
N ALA A 144 -8.23 -6.59 -12.94
CA ALA A 144 -9.11 -7.73 -12.69
C ALA A 144 -8.51 -8.72 -11.68
N ASN A 145 -7.23 -9.08 -11.82
CA ASN A 145 -6.51 -9.93 -10.87
C ASN A 145 -6.49 -9.34 -9.47
N LEU A 146 -6.22 -8.05 -9.35
CA LEU A 146 -6.29 -7.33 -8.07
C LEU A 146 -7.69 -7.46 -7.45
N THR A 147 -8.73 -7.14 -8.23
CA THR A 147 -10.14 -7.16 -7.77
C THR A 147 -10.54 -8.52 -7.23
N GLN A 148 -10.15 -9.60 -7.91
CA GLN A 148 -10.52 -10.96 -7.54
C GLN A 148 -9.78 -11.48 -6.30
N ASN A 149 -8.56 -11.00 -6.04
CA ASN A 149 -7.68 -11.61 -5.04
C ASN A 149 -7.39 -10.73 -3.82
N LEU A 150 -7.63 -9.41 -3.89
CA LEU A 150 -7.22 -8.46 -2.84
C LEU A 150 -7.71 -8.87 -1.44
N GLU A 151 -8.97 -9.28 -1.30
CA GLU A 151 -9.51 -9.67 0.00
C GLU A 151 -8.81 -10.92 0.59
N SER A 152 -8.49 -11.88 -0.28
CA SER A 152 -7.79 -13.12 0.08
C SER A 152 -6.34 -12.85 0.46
N TRP A 153 -5.66 -11.97 -0.26
CA TRP A 153 -4.30 -11.53 0.06
C TRP A 153 -4.24 -10.80 1.40
N VAL A 154 -5.19 -9.90 1.67
CA VAL A 154 -5.29 -9.23 2.97
C VAL A 154 -5.59 -10.21 4.10
N ALA A 155 -6.31 -11.30 3.84
CA ALA A 155 -6.53 -12.36 4.84
C ALA A 155 -5.23 -13.11 5.22
N GLN A 156 -4.21 -13.09 4.35
CA GLN A 156 -2.91 -13.74 4.57
C GLN A 156 -1.88 -12.83 5.24
N ALA A 157 -2.27 -11.61 5.63
CA ALA A 157 -1.40 -10.68 6.33
C ALA A 157 -0.78 -11.30 7.58
N LYS A 158 0.49 -11.00 7.84
CA LYS A 158 1.25 -11.55 8.96
C LYS A 158 1.67 -10.46 9.92
N ALA A 159 1.53 -10.76 11.21
CA ALA A 159 2.06 -9.94 12.28
C ALA A 159 3.37 -10.52 12.79
N ARG A 160 4.09 -9.72 13.56
CA ARG A 160 5.25 -10.19 14.32
C ARG A 160 4.87 -11.40 15.19
N PRO A 161 5.65 -12.50 15.16
CA PRO A 161 5.43 -13.68 16.00
C PRO A 161 5.39 -13.37 17.51
#